data_AF-A0A3A8JVF3-F1
#
_entry.id   AF-A0A3A8JVF3-F1
#
_cell.length_a   1.000
_cell.length_b   1.000
_cell.length_c   1.000
_cell.angle_alpha   90.00
_cell.angle_beta   90.00
_cell.angle_gamma   90.00
#
_symmetry.space_group_name_H-M   'P 1'
#
loop_
_entity.id
_entity.type
_entity.pdbx_description
1 polymer ?
#
loop_
_entity_poly.entity_id
_entity_poly.type
_entity_poly.pdbx_seq_one_letter_code
_entity_poly.pdbx_strand_id
1 'polypeptide(L)'
;MSVSAPAYRAKLLGTLFCTLTALACGPAPESGTPEQQPPLTESSAPVVYGTDDRQDVYAHPSAALRDRARQSTVALLFPEDVDTSNPNNVVLNGTTLDEWENLCTDQRFRDDPAPAFCSGTLIDDDLVLTAGHCVETAADCADTRLVFKFYKTAEGTLETITSQDVFSCKSIVVQQLASTSAGEMDFAIIRLDRSAAPRFTPAPVRAGNNPMTVGQNVAVIGSGSGIPFKIDSGGSVRTNNATLKDYFVATTDTFAGNSGSGVYETATNTVAGILVRGDTDYVPRTGAGCNVVNVCKETACGGEEITYVSQAITDLCARTTNQRLCNTTPPPATKYDFTATNTASATRSTVNGTVTLTAGQKLTVGTCGVTGAALTSGDSWLRLRGPSGTEVASNDDGCGGVGSKITYTATVAGTYEVRAGCYQNGSCGGTVAWEITQGSAATQGSFAFDVSNTANATTGTANGDVTLQAGQSLSFGSCGVAGASGTGDTVVRLFNAAGQQVTFNDDACGSLSHAAYTAPASAGGTYQIRVGCFGSSACSGTVAWTIQ
;
A
#
# COMPACT_ATOMS: atom_id res chain seq x y z
N MET A 1 3.48 49.86 -11.99
CA MET A 1 4.80 49.66 -12.61
C MET A 1 5.30 48.33 -12.10
N SER A 2 5.05 47.27 -12.88
CA SER A 2 5.41 45.89 -12.53
C SER A 2 6.92 45.72 -12.60
N VAL A 3 7.50 45.15 -11.55
CA VAL A 3 8.85 44.60 -11.56
C VAL A 3 8.69 43.10 -11.40
N SER A 4 8.71 42.40 -12.53
CA SER A 4 8.92 40.96 -12.59
C SER A 4 10.43 40.70 -12.60
N ALA A 5 10.92 39.81 -11.74
CA ALA A 5 12.23 39.17 -11.85
C ALA A 5 12.30 37.97 -10.88
N PRO A 6 13.14 36.94 -11.14
CA PRO A 6 13.13 36.09 -12.33
C PRO A 6 13.28 34.58 -12.00
N ALA A 7 12.84 33.74 -12.93
CA ALA A 7 13.15 32.31 -12.95
C ALA A 7 14.65 32.06 -13.22
N TYR A 8 15.29 31.25 -12.40
CA TYR A 8 16.68 30.83 -12.58
C TYR A 8 16.77 29.75 -13.67
N ARG A 9 17.31 30.12 -14.84
CA ARG A 9 17.77 29.17 -15.88
C ARG A 9 19.25 28.84 -15.65
N ALA A 10 19.54 27.60 -15.27
CA ALA A 10 20.89 27.05 -15.34
C ALA A 10 21.26 26.75 -16.81
N LYS A 11 22.26 27.47 -17.35
CA LYS A 11 22.86 27.20 -18.66
C LYS A 11 23.97 26.16 -18.51
N LEU A 12 23.81 24.98 -19.12
CA LEU A 12 24.92 24.07 -19.38
C LEU A 12 25.61 24.46 -20.70
N LEU A 13 26.89 24.86 -20.62
CA LEU A 13 27.80 24.92 -21.77
C LEU A 13 28.43 23.53 -21.97
N GLY A 14 28.08 22.86 -23.06
CA GLY A 14 28.81 21.67 -23.55
C GLY A 14 29.75 22.07 -24.69
N THR A 15 31.05 22.06 -24.43
CA THR A 15 32.11 22.24 -25.44
C THR A 15 32.24 21.00 -26.32
N LEU A 16 32.06 21.17 -27.63
CA LEU A 16 32.23 20.15 -28.66
C LEU A 16 33.62 20.28 -29.31
N PHE A 17 34.44 19.23 -29.25
CA PHE A 17 35.62 19.05 -30.10
C PHE A 17 35.83 17.55 -30.34
N CYS A 18 35.69 17.10 -31.60
CA CYS A 18 36.73 16.34 -32.32
C CYS A 18 36.29 15.94 -33.75
N THR A 19 36.90 16.63 -34.73
CA THR A 19 37.59 16.16 -35.95
C THR A 19 37.09 14.97 -36.80
N LEU A 20 36.99 15.28 -38.10
CA LEU A 20 36.79 14.48 -39.32
C LEU A 20 37.73 13.27 -39.51
N THR A 21 37.22 12.24 -40.24
CA THR A 21 37.80 11.77 -41.52
C THR A 21 36.72 11.13 -42.42
N ALA A 22 36.85 11.33 -43.73
CA ALA A 22 35.88 11.02 -44.79
C ALA A 22 36.21 9.73 -45.59
N LEU A 23 35.21 9.10 -46.23
CA LEU A 23 35.11 8.89 -47.70
C LEU A 23 33.93 7.98 -48.14
N ALA A 24 33.02 8.60 -48.91
CA ALA A 24 32.31 8.19 -50.14
C ALA A 24 31.59 6.81 -50.30
N CYS A 25 30.27 6.86 -50.58
CA CYS A 25 29.66 6.43 -51.88
C CYS A 25 28.12 6.67 -51.95
N GLY A 26 27.67 7.44 -52.96
CA GLY A 26 26.37 7.30 -53.69
C GLY A 26 25.09 7.92 -53.10
N PRO A 27 24.33 8.76 -53.85
CA PRO A 27 23.09 9.37 -53.35
C PRO A 27 21.87 8.46 -53.59
N ALA A 28 21.06 8.25 -52.55
CA ALA A 28 19.69 7.76 -52.65
C ALA A 28 18.74 8.89 -52.19
N PRO A 29 17.54 9.04 -52.77
CA PRO A 29 16.68 10.18 -52.52
C PRO A 29 16.23 10.20 -51.05
N GLU A 30 16.56 11.27 -50.35
CA GLU A 30 16.17 11.52 -48.96
C GLU A 30 14.64 11.62 -48.87
N SER A 31 14.09 10.64 -48.16
CA SER A 31 12.73 10.65 -47.65
C SER A 31 12.66 11.72 -46.56
N GLY A 32 11.54 12.42 -46.49
CA GLY A 32 11.30 13.56 -45.61
C GLY A 32 11.83 13.39 -44.19
N THR A 33 12.40 14.49 -43.69
CA THR A 33 12.78 14.74 -42.30
C THR A 33 11.69 14.23 -41.35
N PRO A 34 12.02 13.44 -40.31
CA PRO A 34 11.08 13.21 -39.21
C PRO A 34 10.81 14.54 -38.54
N GLU A 35 9.55 14.95 -38.54
CA GLU A 35 9.06 16.08 -37.77
C GLU A 35 9.40 15.82 -36.30
N GLN A 36 10.31 16.64 -35.77
CA GLN A 36 10.75 16.57 -34.40
C GLN A 36 9.56 17.06 -33.56
N GLN A 37 8.76 16.13 -33.03
CA GLN A 37 7.68 16.45 -32.11
C GLN A 37 8.25 17.26 -30.94
N PRO A 38 7.57 18.36 -30.55
CA PRO A 38 8.02 19.15 -29.43
C PRO A 38 8.04 18.27 -28.17
N PRO A 39 9.02 18.46 -27.27
CA PRO A 39 8.96 17.85 -25.94
C PRO A 39 7.64 18.26 -25.27
N LEU A 40 7.02 17.31 -24.55
CA LEU A 40 5.91 17.58 -23.64
C LEU A 40 6.38 18.65 -22.67
N THR A 41 6.01 19.89 -22.97
CA THR A 41 6.29 21.07 -22.15
C THR A 41 5.12 21.18 -21.20
N GLU A 42 5.42 21.37 -19.92
CA GLU A 42 4.50 21.45 -18.78
C GLU A 42 3.04 21.79 -19.18
N SER A 43 2.20 20.76 -19.04
CA SER A 43 0.78 20.78 -19.37
C SER A 43 0.02 21.74 -18.46
N SER A 44 -0.96 22.43 -19.03
CA SER A 44 -1.87 23.37 -18.35
C SER A 44 -2.56 22.76 -17.12
N ALA A 45 -2.80 23.62 -16.14
CA ALA A 45 -3.16 23.33 -14.74
C ALA A 45 -4.67 23.55 -14.45
N PRO A 46 -5.33 22.83 -13.49
CA PRO A 46 -6.78 22.52 -13.27
C PRO A 46 -7.78 23.45 -12.51
N VAL A 47 -9.12 23.20 -12.62
CA VAL A 47 -10.25 24.14 -12.36
C VAL A 47 -11.39 23.63 -11.44
N VAL A 48 -12.32 24.50 -11.02
CA VAL A 48 -13.62 24.09 -10.41
C VAL A 48 -14.70 23.84 -11.46
N TYR A 49 -15.45 22.73 -11.33
CA TYR A 49 -16.62 22.43 -12.14
C TYR A 49 -17.90 22.61 -11.32
N GLY A 50 -18.75 23.55 -11.76
CA GLY A 50 -20.01 23.81 -11.09
C GLY A 50 -19.82 24.51 -9.73
N THR A 51 -20.02 23.76 -8.64
CA THR A 51 -19.86 24.26 -7.27
C THR A 51 -18.55 23.75 -6.72
N ASP A 52 -17.78 24.60 -6.03
CA ASP A 52 -16.53 24.17 -5.42
C ASP A 52 -16.79 23.19 -4.25
N ASP A 53 -16.61 21.91 -4.50
CA ASP A 53 -16.91 20.77 -3.62
C ASP A 53 -15.73 20.38 -2.72
N ARG A 54 -14.57 21.03 -2.88
CA ARG A 54 -13.38 20.82 -2.05
C ARG A 54 -13.71 21.06 -0.58
N GLN A 55 -13.32 20.15 0.30
CA GLN A 55 -13.50 20.29 1.75
C GLN A 55 -12.21 19.98 2.49
N ASP A 56 -11.99 20.66 3.62
CA ASP A 56 -10.94 20.27 4.56
C ASP A 56 -11.18 18.85 5.10
N VAL A 57 -10.10 18.11 5.34
CA VAL A 57 -10.16 16.72 5.83
C VAL A 57 -11.05 16.57 7.07
N TYR A 58 -10.98 17.49 8.04
CA TYR A 58 -11.81 17.39 9.25
C TYR A 58 -13.33 17.57 8.99
N ALA A 59 -13.68 18.34 7.95
CA ALA A 59 -15.06 18.71 7.64
C ALA A 59 -15.75 17.72 6.71
N HIS A 60 -14.99 17.01 5.86
CA HIS A 60 -15.55 16.11 4.85
C HIS A 60 -16.39 14.98 5.49
N PRO A 61 -17.62 14.68 5.01
CA PRO A 61 -18.54 13.77 5.70
C PRO A 61 -18.12 12.30 5.66
N SER A 62 -17.47 11.84 4.57
CA SER A 62 -17.04 10.44 4.42
C SER A 62 -15.85 10.11 5.31
N ALA A 63 -16.05 9.27 6.33
CA ALA A 63 -14.97 8.78 7.20
C ALA A 63 -13.88 8.04 6.42
N ALA A 64 -14.27 7.22 5.43
CA ALA A 64 -13.32 6.47 4.62
C ALA A 64 -12.38 7.40 3.84
N LEU A 65 -12.90 8.49 3.25
CA LEU A 65 -12.07 9.45 2.52
C LEU A 65 -11.21 10.30 3.48
N ARG A 66 -11.71 10.64 4.67
CA ARG A 66 -10.86 11.25 5.71
C ARG A 66 -9.70 10.33 6.09
N ASP A 67 -9.94 9.04 6.23
CA ASP A 67 -8.89 8.08 6.56
C ASP A 67 -7.88 7.96 5.41
N ARG A 68 -8.29 7.99 4.14
CA ARG A 68 -7.37 8.05 2.99
C ARG A 68 -6.47 9.29 3.04
N ALA A 69 -7.05 10.47 3.29
CA ALA A 69 -6.28 11.70 3.43
C ALA A 69 -5.28 11.64 4.60
N ARG A 70 -5.66 11.01 5.71
CA ARG A 70 -4.83 10.93 6.92
C ARG A 70 -3.72 9.88 6.84
N GLN A 71 -4.00 8.76 6.17
CA GLN A 71 -3.18 7.55 6.24
C GLN A 71 -2.43 7.25 4.96
N SER A 72 -2.86 7.80 3.82
CA SER A 72 -2.34 7.39 2.52
C SER A 72 -1.92 8.56 1.63
N THR A 73 -2.40 9.78 1.87
CA THR A 73 -2.02 10.94 1.05
C THR A 73 -0.73 11.58 1.54
N VAL A 74 0.13 11.98 0.60
CA VAL A 74 1.35 12.75 0.86
C VAL A 74 1.37 14.03 0.02
N ALA A 75 1.93 15.10 0.58
CA ALA A 75 2.37 16.26 -0.17
C ALA A 75 3.83 16.08 -0.58
N LEU A 76 4.19 16.50 -1.79
CA LEU A 76 5.57 16.53 -2.28
C LEU A 76 6.10 17.96 -2.16
N LEU A 77 7.20 18.10 -1.42
CA LEU A 77 7.84 19.39 -1.11
C LEU A 77 9.34 19.31 -1.42
N PHE A 78 9.94 20.47 -1.70
CA PHE A 78 11.40 20.59 -1.77
C PHE A 78 12.01 20.58 -0.35
N PRO A 79 13.27 20.14 -0.17
CA PRO A 79 13.87 20.01 1.15
C PRO A 79 14.02 21.34 1.89
N GLU A 80 14.25 22.44 1.17
CA GLU A 80 14.33 23.80 1.73
C GLU A 80 13.03 24.27 2.40
N ASP A 81 11.90 23.73 1.98
CA ASP A 81 10.58 24.07 2.51
C ASP A 81 10.21 23.23 3.74
N VAL A 82 11.08 22.32 4.18
CA VAL A 82 10.82 21.42 5.32
C VAL A 82 11.83 21.65 6.44
N ASP A 83 11.47 22.50 7.42
CA ASP A 83 12.27 22.71 8.62
C ASP A 83 12.03 21.59 9.65
N THR A 84 13.03 20.71 9.75
CA THR A 84 13.06 19.59 10.69
C THR A 84 13.88 19.84 11.95
N SER A 85 14.31 21.09 12.21
CA SER A 85 15.12 21.47 13.37
C SER A 85 14.48 21.09 14.71
N ASN A 86 13.14 21.10 14.77
CA ASN A 86 12.37 20.50 15.86
C ASN A 86 11.72 19.17 15.41
N PRO A 87 12.22 18.00 15.83
CA PRO A 87 11.72 16.71 15.36
C PRO A 87 10.27 16.41 15.78
N ASN A 88 9.75 17.11 16.81
CA ASN A 88 8.38 16.93 17.29
C ASN A 88 7.41 17.97 16.71
N ASN A 89 7.90 18.93 15.94
CA ASN A 89 7.10 19.97 15.31
C ASN A 89 7.83 20.50 14.07
N VAL A 90 7.74 19.75 12.99
CA VAL A 90 8.25 20.13 11.68
C VAL A 90 7.43 21.30 11.16
N VAL A 91 8.11 22.33 10.66
CA VAL A 91 7.47 23.50 10.05
C VAL A 91 7.65 23.40 8.54
N LEU A 92 6.55 23.55 7.81
CA LEU A 92 6.58 23.66 6.36
C LEU A 92 6.62 25.13 5.99
N ASN A 93 7.72 25.58 5.41
CA ASN A 93 7.93 26.95 5.00
C ASN A 93 7.24 27.14 3.64
N GLY A 94 6.36 28.12 3.56
CA GLY A 94 5.67 28.48 2.33
C GLY A 94 4.90 29.77 2.52
N THR A 95 4.67 30.49 1.43
CA THR A 95 3.75 31.63 1.44
C THR A 95 2.32 31.13 1.56
N THR A 96 1.41 32.02 1.93
CA THR A 96 -0.02 31.73 1.82
C THR A 96 -0.43 31.61 0.35
N LEU A 97 -1.55 30.92 0.08
CA LEU A 97 -2.11 30.82 -1.26
C LEU A 97 -2.39 32.20 -1.87
N ASP A 98 -2.83 33.17 -1.06
CA ASP A 98 -2.99 34.56 -1.48
C ASP A 98 -1.71 35.20 -1.99
N GLU A 99 -0.62 35.07 -1.24
CA GLU A 99 0.66 35.67 -1.61
C GLU A 99 1.21 35.07 -2.90
N TRP A 100 0.91 33.78 -3.14
CA TRP A 100 1.30 33.07 -4.35
C TRP A 100 0.43 33.46 -5.56
N GLU A 101 -0.90 33.45 -5.41
CA GLU A 101 -1.85 33.61 -6.51
C GLU A 101 -2.50 35.00 -6.62
N ASN A 102 -2.19 35.92 -5.70
CA ASN A 102 -2.82 37.24 -5.57
C ASN A 102 -4.36 37.16 -5.53
N LEU A 103 -4.90 36.44 -4.54
CA LEU A 103 -6.33 36.11 -4.49
C LEU A 103 -7.20 37.23 -3.92
N CYS A 104 -8.41 37.33 -4.45
CA CYS A 104 -9.42 38.20 -3.86
C CYS A 104 -9.77 37.73 -2.43
N THR A 105 -10.13 38.65 -1.54
CA THR A 105 -10.36 38.38 -0.11
C THR A 105 -11.54 37.44 0.19
N ASP A 106 -12.39 37.19 -0.81
CA ASP A 106 -13.53 36.29 -0.74
C ASP A 106 -13.23 34.89 -1.29
N GLN A 107 -11.99 34.61 -1.71
CA GLN A 107 -11.61 33.29 -2.17
C GLN A 107 -11.40 32.33 -1.01
N ARG A 108 -11.82 31.08 -1.21
CA ARG A 108 -11.68 30.01 -0.22
C ARG A 108 -10.22 29.58 -0.09
N PHE A 109 -9.84 29.13 1.10
CA PHE A 109 -8.50 28.63 1.42
C PHE A 109 -7.37 29.63 1.20
N ARG A 110 -7.71 30.90 1.00
CA ARG A 110 -6.80 32.02 0.71
C ARG A 110 -5.61 32.10 1.66
N ASP A 111 -5.85 31.87 2.94
CA ASP A 111 -4.84 32.03 3.99
C ASP A 111 -4.11 30.71 4.32
N ASP A 112 -4.37 29.63 3.57
CA ASP A 112 -3.68 28.35 3.77
C ASP A 112 -2.24 28.44 3.26
N PRO A 113 -1.27 27.82 3.97
CA PRO A 113 0.12 27.76 3.49
C PRO A 113 0.21 26.86 2.27
N ALA A 114 0.99 27.28 1.26
CA ALA A 114 1.09 26.62 -0.04
C ALA A 114 2.50 26.09 -0.40
N PRO A 115 3.17 25.26 0.43
CA PRO A 115 4.55 24.82 0.19
C PRO A 115 4.69 23.63 -0.78
N ALA A 116 3.60 22.90 -1.08
CA ALA A 116 3.70 21.67 -1.86
C ALA A 116 3.66 21.95 -3.38
N PHE A 117 4.52 21.27 -4.14
CA PHE A 117 4.53 21.37 -5.60
C PHE A 117 3.74 20.25 -6.29
N CYS A 118 3.54 19.12 -5.60
CA CYS A 118 2.81 17.96 -6.10
C CYS A 118 2.17 17.16 -4.94
N SER A 119 1.45 16.09 -5.29
CA SER A 119 0.80 15.17 -4.38
C SER A 119 1.17 13.71 -4.69
N GLY A 120 0.85 12.81 -3.76
CA GLY A 120 1.04 11.37 -3.96
C GLY A 120 0.14 10.53 -3.06
N THR A 121 0.09 9.23 -3.35
CA THR A 121 -0.68 8.25 -2.57
C THR A 121 0.18 7.03 -2.21
N LEU A 122 0.33 6.74 -0.93
CA LEU A 122 0.92 5.51 -0.41
C LEU A 122 0.06 4.31 -0.85
N ILE A 123 0.63 3.40 -1.64
CA ILE A 123 -0.04 2.20 -2.19
C ILE A 123 0.62 0.89 -1.73
N ASP A 124 1.80 0.97 -1.11
CA ASP A 124 2.42 -0.12 -0.36
C ASP A 124 3.16 0.41 0.87
N ASP A 125 3.79 -0.46 1.67
CA ASP A 125 4.44 -0.10 2.94
C ASP A 125 5.57 0.92 2.75
N ASP A 126 6.17 1.00 1.57
CA ASP A 126 7.21 1.96 1.19
C ASP A 126 7.06 2.48 -0.24
N LEU A 127 5.89 2.30 -0.89
CA LEU A 127 5.66 2.73 -2.27
C LEU A 127 4.59 3.80 -2.35
N VAL A 128 4.92 4.92 -2.98
CA VAL A 128 4.00 6.03 -3.26
C VAL A 128 3.79 6.17 -4.76
N LEU A 129 2.53 6.23 -5.15
CA LEU A 129 2.05 6.57 -6.48
C LEU A 129 2.00 8.09 -6.64
N THR A 130 2.49 8.61 -7.76
CA THR A 130 2.41 10.04 -8.12
C THR A 130 2.41 10.19 -9.66
N ALA A 131 2.36 11.42 -10.16
CA ALA A 131 2.54 11.71 -11.58
C ALA A 131 4.02 11.61 -11.96
N GLY A 132 4.30 11.18 -13.19
CA GLY A 132 5.65 11.07 -13.73
C GLY A 132 6.36 12.43 -13.79
N HIS A 133 5.65 13.50 -14.17
CA HIS A 133 6.20 14.85 -14.24
C HIS A 133 6.55 15.46 -12.86
N CYS A 134 6.00 14.92 -11.77
CA CYS A 134 6.38 15.38 -10.43
C CYS A 134 7.80 14.94 -10.04
N VAL A 135 8.35 13.91 -10.68
CA VAL A 135 9.64 13.30 -10.37
C VAL A 135 10.30 12.78 -11.65
N GLU A 136 10.74 13.68 -12.53
CA GLU A 136 11.24 13.32 -13.87
C GLU A 136 12.55 12.52 -13.82
N THR A 137 13.42 12.84 -12.87
CA THR A 137 14.78 12.29 -12.78
C THR A 137 15.12 11.78 -11.38
N ALA A 138 16.22 11.02 -11.28
CA ALA A 138 16.75 10.61 -9.98
C ALA A 138 17.18 11.80 -9.09
N ALA A 139 17.53 12.94 -9.70
CA ALA A 139 17.83 14.16 -8.97
C ALA A 139 16.56 14.75 -8.35
N ASP A 140 15.48 14.83 -9.13
CA ASP A 140 14.18 15.32 -8.63
C ASP A 140 13.66 14.44 -7.49
N CYS A 141 13.79 13.10 -7.62
CA CYS A 141 13.49 12.18 -6.53
C CYS A 141 14.37 12.46 -5.29
N ALA A 142 15.69 12.57 -5.42
CA ALA A 142 16.55 12.87 -4.27
C ALA A 142 16.19 14.20 -3.58
N ASP A 143 15.72 15.16 -4.37
CA ASP A 143 15.25 16.49 -3.96
C ASP A 143 13.75 16.55 -3.65
N THR A 144 13.10 15.40 -3.43
CA THR A 144 11.69 15.35 -3.03
C THR A 144 11.57 14.86 -1.59
N ARG A 145 10.76 15.59 -0.80
CA ARG A 145 10.25 15.13 0.50
C ARG A 145 8.78 14.78 0.37
N LEU A 146 8.43 13.62 0.91
CA LEU A 146 7.05 13.16 0.99
C LEU A 146 6.56 13.39 2.41
N VAL A 147 5.60 14.29 2.56
CA VAL A 147 5.12 14.77 3.86
C VAL A 147 3.70 14.28 4.08
N PHE A 148 3.54 13.38 5.06
CA PHE A 148 2.24 13.00 5.57
C PHE A 148 1.71 14.07 6.54
N LYS A 149 0.43 13.95 6.90
CA LYS A 149 -0.22 14.80 7.91
C LYS A 149 -0.33 16.28 7.55
N PHE A 150 -0.15 16.65 6.28
CA PHE A 150 -0.37 18.02 5.81
C PHE A 150 -1.87 18.30 5.59
N TYR A 151 -2.66 18.25 6.67
CA TYR A 151 -4.09 18.53 6.65
C TYR A 151 -4.53 19.28 7.91
N LYS A 152 -5.72 19.87 7.88
CA LYS A 152 -6.32 20.52 9.04
C LYS A 152 -7.14 19.55 9.91
N THR A 153 -7.00 19.67 11.23
CA THR A 153 -7.80 18.93 12.23
C THR A 153 -9.05 19.67 12.67
N ALA A 154 -9.03 20.99 12.52
CA ALA A 154 -10.14 21.91 12.75
C ALA A 154 -9.91 23.17 11.90
N GLU A 155 -10.88 24.08 11.88
CA GLU A 155 -10.73 25.37 11.21
C GLU A 155 -9.48 26.11 11.72
N GLY A 156 -8.65 26.59 10.78
CA GLY A 156 -7.39 27.27 11.07
C GLY A 156 -6.30 26.43 11.77
N THR A 157 -6.52 25.13 12.03
CA THR A 157 -5.60 24.31 12.83
C THR A 157 -5.03 23.16 11.98
N LEU A 158 -3.74 23.24 11.68
CA LEU A 158 -2.99 22.14 11.03
C LEU A 158 -2.72 21.01 12.02
N GLU A 159 -2.69 19.79 11.51
CA GLU A 159 -2.17 18.63 12.23
C GLU A 159 -0.66 18.81 12.49
N THR A 160 -0.20 18.37 13.67
CA THR A 160 1.22 18.42 14.00
C THR A 160 2.00 17.38 13.19
N ILE A 161 3.01 17.85 12.47
CA ILE A 161 3.95 17.04 11.70
C ILE A 161 5.20 16.83 12.53
N THR A 162 5.69 15.60 12.59
CA THR A 162 6.96 15.22 13.22
C THR A 162 7.96 14.77 12.16
N SER A 163 9.24 14.66 12.50
CA SER A 163 10.25 14.12 11.58
C SER A 163 10.01 12.64 11.21
N GLN A 164 9.11 11.95 11.91
CA GLN A 164 8.65 10.60 11.52
C GLN A 164 7.58 10.61 10.42
N ASP A 165 6.98 11.76 10.14
CA ASP A 165 5.95 11.96 9.10
C ASP A 165 6.54 12.47 7.77
N VAL A 166 7.84 12.80 7.78
CA VAL A 166 8.61 13.22 6.60
C VAL A 166 9.47 12.05 6.11
N PHE A 167 9.38 11.79 4.82
CA PHE A 167 10.15 10.75 4.13
C PHE A 167 10.91 11.38 2.96
N SER A 168 12.00 10.73 2.55
CA SER A 168 12.71 11.10 1.32
C SER A 168 12.39 10.10 0.22
N CYS A 169 12.36 10.55 -1.04
CA CYS A 169 12.28 9.61 -2.16
C CYS A 169 13.65 8.92 -2.32
N LYS A 170 13.66 7.60 -2.16
CA LYS A 170 14.86 6.76 -2.27
C LYS A 170 15.20 6.43 -3.70
N SER A 171 14.18 6.13 -4.50
CA SER A 171 14.33 5.74 -5.90
C SER A 171 12.99 5.79 -6.63
N ILE A 172 13.03 6.12 -7.92
CA ILE A 172 11.93 5.87 -8.85
C ILE A 172 11.94 4.37 -9.21
N VAL A 173 10.84 3.66 -8.93
CA VAL A 173 10.71 2.21 -9.18
C VAL A 173 10.23 1.97 -10.62
N VAL A 174 9.19 2.71 -11.01
CA VAL A 174 8.68 2.79 -12.39
C VAL A 174 8.25 4.21 -12.65
N GLN A 175 8.36 4.62 -13.91
CA GLN A 175 7.93 5.93 -14.38
C GLN A 175 7.63 5.85 -15.86
N GLN A 176 6.58 6.55 -16.26
CA GLN A 176 6.28 6.82 -17.64
C GLN A 176 5.81 8.27 -17.74
N LEU A 177 6.43 9.04 -18.63
CA LEU A 177 6.05 10.41 -19.00
C LEU A 177 6.21 10.55 -20.51
N ALA A 178 5.29 9.96 -21.28
CA ALA A 178 5.35 10.04 -22.74
C ALA A 178 4.02 9.71 -23.40
N SER A 179 3.81 10.30 -24.58
CA SER A 179 2.85 9.83 -25.56
C SER A 179 3.46 8.69 -26.36
N THR A 180 2.87 7.50 -26.26
CA THR A 180 3.31 6.30 -26.99
C THR A 180 2.17 5.75 -27.84
N SER A 181 2.43 4.72 -28.65
CA SER A 181 1.36 3.97 -29.32
C SER A 181 0.38 3.30 -28.34
N ALA A 182 0.76 3.13 -27.07
CA ALA A 182 -0.07 2.59 -26.00
C ALA A 182 -0.90 3.67 -25.28
N GLY A 183 -0.77 4.95 -25.66
CA GLY A 183 -1.52 6.08 -25.08
C GLY A 183 -0.63 7.13 -24.44
N GLU A 184 -1.28 8.11 -23.83
CA GLU A 184 -0.63 9.21 -23.12
C GLU A 184 -0.53 8.90 -21.63
N MET A 185 0.70 8.63 -21.18
CA MET A 185 0.96 8.14 -19.84
C MET A 185 1.80 9.12 -19.05
N ASP A 186 1.35 9.39 -17.83
CA ASP A 186 2.04 10.21 -16.85
C ASP A 186 1.86 9.60 -15.46
N PHE A 187 2.82 8.79 -15.04
CA PHE A 187 2.80 8.16 -13.72
C PHE A 187 4.21 7.87 -13.23
N ALA A 188 4.35 7.78 -11.91
CA ALA A 188 5.50 7.18 -11.26
C ALA A 188 5.08 6.40 -10.01
N ILE A 189 5.82 5.34 -9.71
CA ILE A 189 5.84 4.74 -8.38
C ILE A 189 7.23 4.95 -7.83
N ILE A 190 7.30 5.67 -6.71
CA ILE A 190 8.54 5.96 -6.00
C ILE A 190 8.61 5.16 -4.71
N ARG A 191 9.83 4.81 -4.32
CA ARG A 191 10.12 4.13 -3.06
C ARG A 191 10.54 5.15 -2.01
N LEU A 192 10.00 5.03 -0.81
CA LEU A 192 10.41 5.80 0.36
C LEU A 192 11.76 5.31 0.90
N ASP A 193 12.48 6.17 1.62
CA ASP A 193 13.73 5.85 2.30
C ASP A 193 13.58 4.79 3.40
N ARG A 194 12.38 4.69 3.98
CA ARG A 194 11.98 3.71 4.99
C ARG A 194 10.50 3.36 4.84
N SER A 195 10.07 2.27 5.47
CA SER A 195 8.65 1.92 5.53
C SER A 195 7.84 2.98 6.29
N ALA A 196 6.69 3.34 5.73
CA ALA A 196 5.67 4.16 6.36
C ALA A 196 4.75 3.32 7.28
N ALA A 197 4.71 2.00 7.11
CA ALA A 197 3.98 1.09 7.99
C ALA A 197 4.76 0.81 9.30
N PRO A 198 4.07 0.56 10.43
CA PRO A 198 2.62 0.54 10.61
C PRO A 198 2.02 1.93 10.92
N ARG A 199 2.81 3.01 10.84
CA ARG A 199 2.36 4.37 11.18
C ARG A 199 1.28 4.89 10.23
N PHE A 200 1.41 4.53 8.95
CA PHE A 200 0.49 4.87 7.88
C PHE A 200 -0.03 3.60 7.19
N THR A 201 -1.29 3.63 6.79
CA THR A 201 -1.94 2.52 6.07
C THR A 201 -2.03 2.84 4.57
N PRO A 202 -1.45 2.01 3.69
CA PRO A 202 -1.55 2.23 2.26
C PRO A 202 -2.99 2.17 1.73
N ALA A 203 -3.28 3.00 0.73
CA ALA A 203 -4.56 2.99 0.05
C ALA A 203 -4.71 1.73 -0.81
N PRO A 204 -5.88 1.07 -0.79
CA PRO A 204 -6.16 -0.03 -1.70
C PRO A 204 -6.26 0.50 -3.13
N VAL A 205 -5.69 -0.24 -4.07
CA VAL A 205 -5.71 0.09 -5.49
C VAL A 205 -6.89 -0.61 -6.17
N ARG A 206 -7.53 0.08 -7.11
CA ARG A 206 -8.67 -0.44 -7.86
C ARG A 206 -8.29 -1.69 -8.64
N ALA A 207 -9.22 -2.63 -8.62
CA ALA A 207 -9.15 -3.92 -9.28
C ALA A 207 -9.15 -3.86 -10.80
N GLY A 208 -8.33 -4.70 -11.42
CA GLY A 208 -8.39 -4.95 -12.86
C GLY A 208 -8.05 -3.73 -13.71
N ASN A 209 -8.48 -3.76 -14.97
CA ASN A 209 -8.26 -2.68 -15.94
C ASN A 209 -9.55 -2.31 -16.70
N ASN A 210 -10.71 -2.54 -16.06
CA ASN A 210 -11.98 -2.15 -16.68
C ASN A 210 -12.06 -0.63 -16.69
N PRO A 211 -12.42 0.00 -17.82
CA PRO A 211 -12.60 1.45 -17.89
C PRO A 211 -13.60 1.94 -16.84
N MET A 212 -13.40 3.15 -16.33
CA MET A 212 -14.38 3.82 -15.46
C MET A 212 -15.67 4.06 -16.23
N THR A 213 -16.83 3.92 -15.58
CA THR A 213 -18.12 4.16 -16.24
C THR A 213 -18.36 5.67 -16.35
N VAL A 214 -18.82 6.17 -17.50
CA VAL A 214 -19.22 7.58 -17.64
C VAL A 214 -20.37 7.87 -16.67
N GLY A 215 -20.25 8.98 -15.94
CA GLY A 215 -21.14 9.37 -14.84
C GLY A 215 -20.83 8.71 -13.49
N GLN A 216 -19.84 7.81 -13.43
CA GLN A 216 -19.42 7.22 -12.16
C GLN A 216 -18.81 8.30 -11.26
N ASN A 217 -19.24 8.32 -9.99
CA ASN A 217 -18.71 9.25 -8.99
C ASN A 217 -17.27 8.88 -8.59
N VAL A 218 -16.42 9.89 -8.53
CA VAL A 218 -15.02 9.80 -8.12
C VAL A 218 -14.71 10.88 -7.08
N ALA A 219 -13.70 10.61 -6.25
CA ALA A 219 -13.18 11.58 -5.30
C ALA A 219 -11.68 11.76 -5.51
N VAL A 220 -11.17 12.97 -5.35
CA VAL A 220 -9.73 13.26 -5.39
C VAL A 220 -9.28 13.76 -4.02
N ILE A 221 -8.07 13.33 -3.63
CA ILE A 221 -7.47 13.75 -2.37
C ILE A 221 -6.02 14.16 -2.62
N GLY A 222 -5.72 15.41 -2.31
CA GLY A 222 -4.35 15.92 -2.33
C GLY A 222 -4.24 17.41 -2.10
N SER A 223 -3.10 17.95 -2.51
CA SER A 223 -2.56 19.26 -2.15
C SER A 223 -2.70 20.25 -3.31
N GLY A 224 -3.93 20.46 -3.80
CA GLY A 224 -4.21 21.47 -4.83
C GLY A 224 -3.72 22.85 -4.41
N SER A 225 -3.22 23.65 -5.35
CA SER A 225 -2.45 24.88 -5.15
C SER A 225 -1.35 24.80 -4.08
N GLY A 226 -0.84 23.60 -3.80
CA GLY A 226 0.16 23.37 -2.75
C GLY A 226 -0.36 23.48 -1.31
N ILE A 227 -1.66 23.68 -1.10
CA ILE A 227 -2.27 23.90 0.23
C ILE A 227 -2.62 22.58 0.93
N PRO A 228 -2.92 22.57 2.26
CA PRO A 228 -3.21 21.34 3.01
C PRO A 228 -4.30 20.50 2.35
N PHE A 229 -4.23 19.19 2.54
CA PHE A 229 -5.07 18.23 1.82
C PHE A 229 -6.54 18.64 1.82
N LYS A 230 -7.11 18.67 0.62
CA LYS A 230 -8.55 18.79 0.41
C LYS A 230 -9.09 17.48 -0.13
N ILE A 231 -10.34 17.22 0.19
CA ILE A 231 -11.12 16.12 -0.39
C ILE A 231 -12.20 16.77 -1.23
N ASP A 232 -12.20 16.48 -2.53
CA ASP A 232 -13.36 16.68 -3.39
C ASP A 232 -13.97 15.31 -3.68
N SER A 233 -15.29 15.18 -3.48
CA SER A 233 -16.06 13.97 -3.78
C SER A 233 -17.32 14.22 -4.63
N GLY A 234 -17.39 15.40 -5.26
CA GLY A 234 -18.43 15.79 -6.22
C GLY A 234 -18.12 15.40 -7.68
N GLY A 235 -16.85 15.12 -7.97
CA GLY A 235 -16.40 14.80 -9.33
C GLY A 235 -17.05 13.57 -9.97
N SER A 236 -17.33 13.66 -11.27
CA SER A 236 -17.92 12.56 -12.04
C SER A 236 -17.12 12.28 -13.31
N VAL A 237 -17.02 11.01 -13.70
CA VAL A 237 -16.33 10.61 -14.94
C VAL A 237 -17.09 11.16 -16.15
N ARG A 238 -16.46 12.04 -16.92
CA ARG A 238 -17.04 12.66 -18.12
C ARG A 238 -16.85 11.80 -19.36
N THR A 239 -15.62 11.33 -19.59
CA THR A 239 -15.27 10.46 -20.70
C THR A 239 -14.23 9.44 -20.26
N ASN A 240 -14.10 8.36 -21.02
CA ASN A 240 -13.05 7.36 -20.81
C ASN A 240 -12.42 6.98 -22.15
N ASN A 241 -11.16 6.53 -22.12
CA ASN A 241 -10.55 5.85 -23.25
C ASN A 241 -10.63 4.33 -23.05
N ALA A 242 -11.77 3.72 -23.40
CA ALA A 242 -11.96 2.28 -23.19
C ALA A 242 -11.00 1.38 -24.01
N THR A 243 -10.44 1.91 -25.09
CA THR A 243 -9.52 1.19 -26.00
C THR A 243 -8.11 1.12 -25.43
N LEU A 244 -7.50 2.28 -25.14
CA LEU A 244 -6.12 2.34 -24.65
C LEU A 244 -6.04 2.20 -23.13
N LYS A 245 -7.08 2.66 -22.41
CA LYS A 245 -7.14 2.66 -20.94
C LYS A 245 -5.96 3.40 -20.33
N ASP A 246 -5.48 4.43 -21.01
CA ASP A 246 -4.40 5.31 -20.59
C ASP A 246 -4.89 6.30 -19.52
N TYR A 247 -5.97 7.03 -19.83
CA TYR A 247 -6.62 7.94 -18.89
C TYR A 247 -8.14 8.00 -19.05
N PHE A 248 -8.80 8.62 -18.07
CA PHE A 248 -10.18 9.07 -18.15
C PHE A 248 -10.27 10.53 -17.74
N VAL A 249 -11.36 11.19 -18.14
CA VAL A 249 -11.61 12.59 -17.80
C VAL A 249 -12.70 12.66 -16.75
N ALA A 250 -12.52 13.48 -15.71
CA ALA A 250 -13.54 13.72 -14.70
C ALA A 250 -13.76 15.23 -14.42
N THR A 251 -14.80 15.54 -13.65
CA THR A 251 -15.14 16.89 -13.19
C THR A 251 -14.69 17.15 -11.75
N THR A 252 -13.52 16.63 -11.36
CA THR A 252 -12.98 16.86 -10.01
C THR A 252 -12.50 18.31 -9.87
N ASP A 253 -12.70 18.92 -8.72
CA ASP A 253 -12.23 20.26 -8.39
C ASP A 253 -10.76 20.22 -7.96
N THR A 254 -9.88 20.36 -8.94
CA THR A 254 -8.44 20.21 -8.77
C THR A 254 -7.72 21.48 -9.17
N PHE A 255 -6.49 21.63 -8.67
CA PHE A 255 -5.64 22.82 -8.82
C PHE A 255 -4.18 22.34 -8.99
N ALA A 256 -3.30 23.13 -9.61
CA ALA A 256 -1.86 22.87 -9.72
C ALA A 256 -1.32 22.36 -8.37
N GLY A 257 -0.51 21.30 -8.34
CA GLY A 257 -0.11 20.65 -7.07
C GLY A 257 -0.99 19.47 -6.64
N ASN A 258 -2.20 19.32 -7.19
CA ASN A 258 -2.90 18.03 -7.18
C ASN A 258 -2.28 17.01 -8.14
N SER A 259 -1.31 17.39 -8.98
CA SER A 259 -0.57 16.42 -9.79
C SER A 259 -0.04 15.28 -8.92
N GLY A 260 -0.37 14.05 -9.29
CA GLY A 260 -0.05 12.85 -8.52
C GLY A 260 -1.04 12.48 -7.40
N SER A 261 -2.07 13.29 -7.15
CA SER A 261 -3.15 12.97 -6.22
C SER A 261 -3.84 11.66 -6.60
N GLY A 262 -4.21 10.88 -5.59
CA GLY A 262 -5.02 9.69 -5.77
C GLY A 262 -6.46 10.07 -6.09
N VAL A 263 -6.97 9.55 -7.21
CA VAL A 263 -8.39 9.62 -7.56
C VAL A 263 -9.03 8.28 -7.22
N TYR A 264 -10.07 8.30 -6.39
CA TYR A 264 -10.75 7.15 -5.82
C TYR A 264 -12.11 6.93 -6.47
N GLU A 265 -12.46 5.69 -6.77
CA GLU A 265 -13.87 5.37 -6.98
C GLU A 265 -14.59 5.33 -5.61
N THR A 266 -15.70 6.04 -5.48
CA THR A 266 -16.34 6.26 -4.16
C THR A 266 -17.11 5.04 -3.64
N ALA A 267 -17.47 4.11 -4.53
CA ALA A 267 -18.17 2.87 -4.16
C ALA A 267 -17.34 1.95 -3.25
N THR A 268 -16.03 1.90 -3.46
CA THR A 268 -15.09 1.01 -2.75
C THR A 268 -13.95 1.78 -2.07
N ASN A 269 -13.81 3.09 -2.34
CA ASN A 269 -12.72 3.95 -1.87
C ASN A 269 -11.34 3.37 -2.20
N THR A 270 -11.22 2.81 -3.41
CA THR A 270 -9.96 2.34 -3.99
C THR A 270 -9.44 3.32 -5.04
N VAL A 271 -8.12 3.50 -5.10
CA VAL A 271 -7.47 4.38 -6.08
C VAL A 271 -7.75 3.86 -7.47
N ALA A 272 -8.51 4.59 -8.28
CA ALA A 272 -8.82 4.30 -9.69
C ALA A 272 -7.81 4.94 -10.65
N GLY A 273 -7.19 6.05 -10.25
CA GLY A 273 -6.23 6.75 -11.08
C GLY A 273 -5.42 7.81 -10.35
N ILE A 274 -4.63 8.52 -11.14
CA ILE A 274 -3.64 9.52 -10.74
C ILE A 274 -4.01 10.79 -11.48
N LEU A 275 -4.28 11.89 -10.76
CA LEU A 275 -4.52 13.16 -11.43
C LEU A 275 -3.22 13.66 -12.07
N VAL A 276 -3.28 14.05 -13.35
CA VAL A 276 -2.08 14.45 -14.11
C VAL A 276 -2.20 15.79 -14.84
N ARG A 277 -3.39 16.21 -15.27
CA ARG A 277 -3.60 17.45 -16.06
C ARG A 277 -5.01 18.03 -15.89
N GLY A 278 -5.17 19.33 -16.17
CA GLY A 278 -6.49 19.97 -16.32
C GLY A 278 -6.48 21.40 -16.93
N ASP A 279 -7.50 22.20 -16.61
CA ASP A 279 -7.78 23.55 -17.16
C ASP A 279 -7.50 24.73 -16.22
N THR A 280 -7.09 25.91 -16.70
CA THR A 280 -6.56 27.02 -15.85
C THR A 280 -7.23 27.25 -14.49
N ASP A 281 -6.44 27.23 -13.40
CA ASP A 281 -6.86 27.39 -12.00
C ASP A 281 -7.55 28.70 -11.63
N TYR A 282 -6.89 29.83 -11.90
CA TYR A 282 -7.30 31.14 -11.45
C TYR A 282 -7.34 32.12 -12.61
N VAL A 283 -8.33 33.02 -12.60
CA VAL A 283 -8.49 34.06 -13.61
C VAL A 283 -8.59 35.44 -12.96
N PRO A 284 -8.10 36.51 -13.63
CA PRO A 284 -8.21 37.86 -13.11
C PRO A 284 -9.67 38.29 -12.94
N ARG A 285 -10.04 38.82 -11.76
CA ARG A 285 -11.32 39.48 -11.55
C ARG A 285 -11.28 40.88 -12.16
N THR A 286 -12.12 41.10 -13.17
CA THR A 286 -12.20 42.39 -13.88
C THR A 286 -12.40 43.55 -12.90
N GLY A 287 -11.48 44.53 -12.93
CA GLY A 287 -11.55 45.74 -12.12
C GLY A 287 -11.11 45.60 -10.66
N ALA A 288 -10.72 44.41 -10.19
CA ALA A 288 -10.39 44.18 -8.78
C ALA A 288 -8.87 44.05 -8.50
N GLY A 289 -8.04 43.79 -9.53
CA GLY A 289 -6.59 43.64 -9.35
C GLY A 289 -6.16 42.38 -8.60
N CYS A 290 -7.06 41.41 -8.45
CA CYS A 290 -6.86 40.13 -7.79
C CYS A 290 -7.43 38.99 -8.65
N ASN A 291 -7.05 37.77 -8.35
CA ASN A 291 -7.48 36.55 -9.03
C ASN A 291 -8.61 35.85 -8.27
N VAL A 292 -9.44 35.13 -9.02
CA VAL A 292 -10.49 34.26 -8.50
C VAL A 292 -10.34 32.88 -9.08
N VAL A 293 -10.90 31.88 -8.38
CA VAL A 293 -11.06 30.55 -8.93
C VAL A 293 -11.78 30.64 -10.27
N ASN A 294 -11.19 30.02 -11.28
CA ASN A 294 -11.86 29.79 -12.55
C ASN A 294 -12.96 28.75 -12.34
N VAL A 295 -14.16 29.02 -12.84
CA VAL A 295 -15.32 28.15 -12.64
C VAL A 295 -15.88 27.77 -14.01
N CYS A 296 -15.77 26.50 -14.32
CA CYS A 296 -16.32 25.88 -15.51
C CYS A 296 -17.71 25.31 -15.22
N LYS A 297 -18.55 25.19 -16.25
CA LYS A 297 -19.74 24.32 -16.15
C LYS A 297 -19.29 22.85 -16.17
N GLU A 298 -20.07 21.95 -15.57
CA GLU A 298 -19.85 20.49 -15.60
C GLU A 298 -19.56 19.91 -17.00
N THR A 299 -20.09 20.54 -18.04
CA THR A 299 -19.95 20.12 -19.45
C THR A 299 -19.05 21.03 -20.27
N ALA A 300 -18.33 21.96 -19.65
CA ALA A 300 -17.41 22.89 -20.30
C ALA A 300 -15.96 22.61 -19.89
N CYS A 301 -15.03 23.31 -20.55
CA CYS A 301 -13.58 23.15 -20.38
C CYS A 301 -13.11 21.72 -20.72
N GLY A 302 -11.80 21.44 -20.66
CA GLY A 302 -11.23 20.13 -20.96
C GLY A 302 -11.71 19.03 -20.01
N GLY A 303 -11.86 19.34 -18.72
CA GLY A 303 -11.98 18.32 -17.69
C GLY A 303 -10.60 17.94 -17.14
N GLU A 304 -10.61 17.11 -16.10
CA GLU A 304 -9.41 16.66 -15.41
C GLU A 304 -8.96 15.31 -15.94
N GLU A 305 -7.76 15.24 -16.51
CA GLU A 305 -7.21 13.99 -17.04
C GLU A 305 -6.54 13.18 -15.93
N ILE A 306 -6.96 11.93 -15.83
CA ILE A 306 -6.61 11.03 -14.75
C ILE A 306 -6.07 9.74 -15.33
N THR A 307 -4.76 9.53 -15.25
CA THR A 307 -4.12 8.29 -15.70
C THR A 307 -4.62 7.11 -14.89
N TYR A 308 -5.00 6.02 -15.54
CA TYR A 308 -5.48 4.82 -14.87
C TYR A 308 -4.38 4.20 -14.01
N VAL A 309 -4.71 3.90 -12.75
CA VAL A 309 -3.75 3.26 -11.82
C VAL A 309 -3.23 1.91 -12.34
N SER A 310 -4.05 1.19 -13.12
CA SER A 310 -3.70 -0.12 -13.67
C SER A 310 -2.46 -0.06 -14.57
N GLN A 311 -2.16 1.10 -15.16
CA GLN A 311 -0.97 1.29 -16.00
C GLN A 311 0.30 1.27 -15.15
N ALA A 312 0.33 2.04 -14.07
CA ALA A 312 1.43 2.06 -13.12
C ALA A 312 1.65 0.68 -12.46
N ILE A 313 0.55 0.00 -12.08
CA ILE A 313 0.63 -1.34 -11.50
C ILE A 313 1.15 -2.35 -12.52
N THR A 314 0.69 -2.31 -13.78
CA THR A 314 1.16 -3.25 -14.81
C THR A 314 2.67 -3.13 -15.02
N ASP A 315 3.21 -1.91 -15.10
CA ASP A 315 4.65 -1.70 -15.26
C ASP A 315 5.45 -2.12 -14.01
N LEU A 316 4.94 -1.84 -12.80
CA LEU A 316 5.54 -2.34 -11.56
C LEU A 316 5.66 -3.86 -11.55
N CYS A 317 4.62 -4.54 -12.01
CA CYS A 317 4.50 -5.99 -11.94
C CYS A 317 5.25 -6.71 -13.06
N ALA A 318 5.59 -6.00 -14.14
CA ALA A 318 6.57 -6.48 -15.10
C ALA A 318 7.99 -6.54 -14.53
N ARG A 319 8.27 -5.81 -13.44
CA ARG A 319 9.62 -5.62 -12.89
C ARG A 319 9.81 -6.19 -11.48
N THR A 320 8.75 -6.56 -10.80
CA THR A 320 8.77 -7.00 -9.40
C THR A 320 7.72 -8.08 -9.12
N THR A 321 7.89 -8.83 -8.04
CA THR A 321 6.94 -9.84 -7.54
C THR A 321 6.15 -9.34 -6.33
N ASN A 322 5.82 -8.05 -6.32
CA ASN A 322 5.11 -7.41 -5.21
C ASN A 322 3.76 -8.10 -4.93
N GLN A 323 3.59 -8.74 -3.79
CA GLN A 323 2.37 -9.53 -3.52
C GLN A 323 1.11 -8.67 -3.35
N ARG A 324 1.24 -7.45 -2.79
CA ARG A 324 0.10 -6.56 -2.53
C ARG A 324 -0.45 -5.96 -3.82
N LEU A 325 0.42 -5.67 -4.79
CA LEU A 325 0.08 -4.94 -6.00
C LEU A 325 0.06 -5.83 -7.26
N CYS A 326 0.87 -6.89 -7.33
CA CYS A 326 1.09 -7.69 -8.54
C CYS A 326 0.40 -9.04 -8.58
N ASN A 327 -0.11 -9.52 -7.45
CA ASN A 327 -0.89 -10.76 -7.39
C ASN A 327 -2.41 -10.50 -7.29
N THR A 328 -2.89 -9.31 -7.67
CA THR A 328 -4.27 -8.86 -7.36
C THR A 328 -4.89 -7.90 -8.40
N THR A 329 -4.77 -8.18 -9.69
CA THR A 329 -5.74 -7.68 -10.67
C THR A 329 -6.74 -8.81 -10.98
N PRO A 330 -7.84 -8.98 -10.23
CA PRO A 330 -8.47 -8.13 -9.17
C PRO A 330 -7.99 -8.47 -7.73
N PRO A 331 -8.23 -7.60 -6.71
CA PRO A 331 -8.12 -8.01 -5.32
C PRO A 331 -9.03 -9.21 -5.12
N PRO A 332 -8.60 -10.23 -4.36
CA PRO A 332 -9.51 -11.28 -3.96
C PRO A 332 -10.73 -10.59 -3.38
N ALA A 333 -11.92 -10.95 -3.86
CA ALA A 333 -13.14 -10.56 -3.18
C ALA A 333 -12.90 -10.82 -1.69
N THR A 334 -13.22 -9.88 -0.80
CA THR A 334 -13.19 -10.14 0.65
C THR A 334 -14.59 -10.39 1.18
N LYS A 335 -15.57 -10.41 0.28
CA LYS A 335 -16.96 -10.69 0.55
C LYS A 335 -17.73 -11.09 -0.71
N TYR A 336 -18.83 -11.80 -0.50
CA TYR A 336 -19.86 -12.01 -1.52
C TYR A 336 -21.22 -12.19 -0.84
N ASP A 337 -22.28 -11.81 -1.55
CA ASP A 337 -23.65 -12.04 -1.09
C ASP A 337 -24.11 -13.44 -1.44
N PHE A 338 -24.93 -14.03 -0.58
CA PHE A 338 -25.53 -15.33 -0.81
C PHE A 338 -27.01 -15.33 -0.44
N THR A 339 -27.78 -16.17 -1.14
CA THR A 339 -29.13 -16.59 -0.76
C THR A 339 -29.25 -18.02 -1.23
N ALA A 340 -29.63 -18.92 -0.33
CA ALA A 340 -29.67 -20.35 -0.62
C ALA A 340 -30.86 -21.04 0.06
N THR A 341 -31.20 -22.23 -0.44
CA THR A 341 -32.21 -23.10 0.14
C THR A 341 -31.89 -24.57 -0.16
N ASN A 342 -32.41 -25.50 0.63
CA ASN A 342 -32.23 -26.94 0.43
C ASN A 342 -30.76 -27.40 0.37
N THR A 343 -29.90 -26.74 1.14
CA THR A 343 -28.44 -26.89 1.03
C THR A 343 -27.85 -28.10 1.77
N ALA A 344 -28.66 -28.78 2.58
CA ALA A 344 -28.23 -29.85 3.48
C ALA A 344 -26.94 -29.48 4.23
N SER A 345 -26.97 -28.39 5.01
CA SER A 345 -25.81 -27.85 5.74
C SER A 345 -24.62 -27.59 4.81
N ALA A 346 -24.87 -26.82 3.75
CA ALA A 346 -23.89 -26.43 2.73
C ALA A 346 -23.16 -27.57 1.98
N THR A 347 -23.75 -28.77 1.89
CA THR A 347 -23.19 -29.88 1.11
C THR A 347 -23.62 -29.85 -0.36
N ARG A 348 -24.72 -29.17 -0.67
CA ARG A 348 -25.27 -28.98 -2.02
C ARG A 348 -25.89 -27.58 -2.16
N SER A 349 -26.18 -27.18 -3.40
CA SER A 349 -26.93 -25.95 -3.71
C SER A 349 -26.37 -24.69 -3.03
N THR A 350 -25.05 -24.62 -2.87
CA THR A 350 -24.35 -23.53 -2.18
C THR A 350 -24.02 -22.37 -3.09
N VAL A 351 -23.79 -21.21 -2.50
CA VAL A 351 -23.12 -20.08 -3.16
C VAL A 351 -21.67 -20.05 -2.68
N ASN A 352 -20.74 -20.07 -3.62
CA ASN A 352 -19.33 -20.27 -3.31
C ASN A 352 -18.51 -19.01 -3.62
N GLY A 353 -17.55 -18.70 -2.77
CA GLY A 353 -16.45 -17.78 -3.05
C GLY A 353 -15.11 -18.49 -2.98
N THR A 354 -14.04 -17.81 -3.39
CA THR A 354 -12.68 -18.35 -3.33
C THR A 354 -11.73 -17.36 -2.65
N VAL A 355 -10.76 -17.91 -1.93
CA VAL A 355 -9.71 -17.15 -1.26
C VAL A 355 -8.37 -17.84 -1.47
N THR A 356 -7.38 -17.10 -1.96
CA THR A 356 -6.02 -17.63 -2.15
C THR A 356 -5.20 -17.34 -0.89
N LEU A 357 -4.63 -18.39 -0.30
CA LEU A 357 -3.78 -18.29 0.89
C LEU A 357 -2.37 -18.79 0.59
N THR A 358 -1.36 -18.18 1.19
CA THR A 358 -0.02 -18.77 1.32
C THR A 358 0.04 -19.65 2.57
N ALA A 359 0.95 -20.62 2.60
CA ALA A 359 1.15 -21.43 3.80
C ALA A 359 1.56 -20.53 4.99
N GLY A 360 0.90 -20.69 6.12
CA GLY A 360 1.07 -19.87 7.32
C GLY A 360 0.05 -18.73 7.46
N GLN A 361 -0.64 -18.31 6.39
CA GLN A 361 -1.66 -17.25 6.52
C GLN A 361 -2.89 -17.74 7.30
N LYS A 362 -3.43 -16.85 8.13
CA LYS A 362 -4.65 -17.11 8.92
C LYS A 362 -5.85 -16.42 8.26
N LEU A 363 -6.78 -17.24 7.80
CA LEU A 363 -8.10 -16.84 7.31
C LEU A 363 -9.10 -16.78 8.45
N THR A 364 -9.81 -15.67 8.58
CA THR A 364 -11.05 -15.58 9.36
C THR A 364 -12.19 -15.24 8.41
N VAL A 365 -13.17 -16.13 8.27
CA VAL A 365 -14.30 -15.98 7.34
C VAL A 365 -15.62 -16.20 8.08
N GLY A 366 -16.65 -15.43 7.79
CA GLY A 366 -17.94 -15.56 8.46
C GLY A 366 -19.10 -14.94 7.70
N THR A 367 -20.31 -15.31 8.10
CA THR A 367 -21.56 -14.53 7.85
C THR A 367 -21.88 -13.61 9.04
N CYS A 368 -21.01 -13.62 10.05
CA CYS A 368 -21.04 -12.79 11.25
C CYS A 368 -19.62 -12.67 11.82
N GLY A 369 -19.42 -11.72 12.73
CA GLY A 369 -18.17 -11.61 13.52
C GLY A 369 -16.91 -11.34 12.70
N VAL A 370 -17.06 -10.88 11.46
CA VAL A 370 -16.02 -10.41 10.53
C VAL A 370 -16.52 -9.10 9.90
N THR A 371 -15.63 -8.14 9.67
CA THR A 371 -16.02 -6.83 9.13
C THR A 371 -16.71 -6.98 7.77
N GLY A 372 -17.93 -6.46 7.64
CA GLY A 372 -18.72 -6.57 6.41
C GLY A 372 -19.47 -7.89 6.22
N ALA A 373 -19.34 -8.85 7.14
CA ALA A 373 -20.17 -10.04 7.17
C ALA A 373 -21.51 -9.71 7.87
N ALA A 374 -22.62 -10.14 7.27
CA ALA A 374 -23.95 -9.91 7.81
C ALA A 374 -24.89 -11.03 7.40
N LEU A 375 -25.58 -11.65 8.36
CA LEU A 375 -26.67 -12.56 8.07
C LEU A 375 -27.98 -11.77 8.05
N THR A 376 -28.68 -11.77 6.92
CA THR A 376 -29.92 -10.99 6.75
C THR A 376 -31.17 -11.85 6.96
N SER A 377 -31.06 -13.17 6.82
CA SER A 377 -32.16 -14.10 7.08
C SER A 377 -31.68 -15.54 7.30
N GLY A 378 -32.48 -16.30 8.05
CA GLY A 378 -32.28 -17.74 8.24
C GLY A 378 -31.12 -18.08 9.16
N ASP A 379 -30.58 -19.28 8.94
CA ASP A 379 -29.51 -19.90 9.72
C ASP A 379 -28.44 -20.42 8.75
N SER A 380 -27.22 -19.92 8.87
CA SER A 380 -26.15 -20.17 7.90
C SER A 380 -25.26 -21.36 8.26
N TRP A 381 -24.60 -21.90 7.24
CA TRP A 381 -23.56 -22.91 7.37
C TRP A 381 -22.43 -22.59 6.40
N LEU A 382 -21.19 -22.48 6.91
CA LEU A 382 -19.98 -22.33 6.10
C LEU A 382 -19.17 -23.63 6.04
N ARG A 383 -18.62 -23.92 4.86
CA ARG A 383 -17.59 -24.96 4.66
C ARG A 383 -16.41 -24.37 3.92
N LEU A 384 -15.21 -24.74 4.34
CA LEU A 384 -13.94 -24.37 3.71
C LEU A 384 -13.32 -25.63 3.11
N ARG A 385 -13.02 -25.60 1.80
CA ARG A 385 -12.28 -26.66 1.11
C ARG A 385 -10.91 -26.17 0.70
N GLY A 386 -9.89 -27.00 0.96
CA GLY A 386 -8.52 -26.72 0.56
C GLY A 386 -8.27 -26.91 -0.93
N PRO A 387 -7.06 -26.59 -1.43
CA PRO A 387 -6.70 -26.67 -2.85
C PRO A 387 -6.87 -28.06 -3.48
N SER A 388 -6.84 -29.14 -2.69
CA SER A 388 -7.10 -30.51 -3.14
C SER A 388 -8.59 -30.88 -3.23
N GLY A 389 -9.49 -29.93 -2.93
CA GLY A 389 -10.94 -30.15 -2.86
C GLY A 389 -11.44 -30.80 -1.57
N THR A 390 -10.53 -31.12 -0.64
CA THR A 390 -10.85 -31.71 0.67
C THR A 390 -11.41 -30.64 1.61
N GLU A 391 -12.45 -30.95 2.38
CA GLU A 391 -12.94 -30.05 3.43
C GLU A 391 -11.91 -29.94 4.56
N VAL A 392 -11.53 -28.71 4.92
CA VAL A 392 -10.54 -28.42 5.95
C VAL A 392 -11.13 -27.75 7.18
N ALA A 393 -12.32 -27.15 7.06
CA ALA A 393 -13.08 -26.59 8.18
C ALA A 393 -14.56 -26.41 7.82
N SER A 394 -15.44 -26.39 8.82
CA SER A 394 -16.85 -26.00 8.67
C SER A 394 -17.42 -25.48 9.99
N ASN A 395 -18.48 -24.67 9.92
CA ASN A 395 -19.14 -24.09 11.09
C ASN A 395 -20.56 -23.58 10.75
N ASP A 396 -21.49 -23.65 11.70
CA ASP A 396 -22.87 -23.13 11.65
C ASP A 396 -23.10 -21.91 12.56
N ASP A 397 -22.77 -21.99 13.86
CA ASP A 397 -23.16 -20.99 14.88
C ASP A 397 -21.96 -20.30 15.57
N GLY A 398 -20.90 -20.01 14.80
CA GLY A 398 -19.61 -19.53 15.32
C GLY A 398 -19.60 -18.17 16.01
N CYS A 399 -20.71 -17.43 16.01
CA CYS A 399 -20.83 -16.11 16.66
C CYS A 399 -21.78 -16.07 17.87
N GLY A 400 -22.25 -17.21 18.39
CA GLY A 400 -23.19 -17.25 19.51
C GLY A 400 -24.65 -16.94 19.13
N GLY A 401 -24.96 -16.98 17.84
CA GLY A 401 -26.29 -16.96 17.23
C GLY A 401 -26.25 -17.77 15.94
N VAL A 402 -27.25 -17.62 15.07
CA VAL A 402 -27.45 -18.43 13.84
C VAL A 402 -26.50 -18.13 12.67
N GLY A 403 -25.35 -17.51 12.99
CA GLY A 403 -24.37 -17.07 12.01
C GLY A 403 -23.06 -17.83 12.16
N SER A 404 -22.50 -18.24 11.02
CA SER A 404 -21.28 -19.03 10.95
C SER A 404 -20.00 -18.20 10.93
N LYS A 405 -18.94 -18.74 11.56
CA LYS A 405 -17.58 -18.19 11.52
C LYS A 405 -16.53 -19.30 11.56
N ILE A 406 -15.57 -19.26 10.64
CA ILE A 406 -14.42 -20.16 10.55
C ILE A 406 -13.15 -19.34 10.76
N THR A 407 -12.21 -19.91 11.52
CA THR A 407 -10.83 -19.43 11.60
C THR A 407 -9.89 -20.57 11.23
N TYR A 408 -9.02 -20.38 10.25
CA TYR A 408 -8.17 -21.44 9.70
C TYR A 408 -6.80 -20.91 9.29
N THR A 409 -5.74 -21.62 9.66
CA THR A 409 -4.37 -21.33 9.20
C THR A 409 -4.01 -22.26 8.05
N ALA A 410 -3.67 -21.69 6.89
CA ALA A 410 -3.31 -22.45 5.71
C ALA A 410 -2.04 -23.27 5.94
N THR A 411 -2.15 -24.59 5.82
CA THR A 411 -1.01 -25.52 5.88
C THR A 411 -0.30 -25.68 4.54
N VAL A 412 -1.02 -25.41 3.45
CA VAL A 412 -0.53 -25.41 2.07
C VAL A 412 -0.96 -24.14 1.37
N ALA A 413 -0.10 -23.63 0.49
CA ALA A 413 -0.45 -22.51 -0.37
C ALA A 413 -1.42 -22.96 -1.47
N GLY A 414 -2.36 -22.10 -1.84
CA GLY A 414 -3.28 -22.33 -2.96
C GLY A 414 -4.65 -21.70 -2.75
N THR A 415 -5.57 -22.00 -3.67
CA THR A 415 -6.94 -21.49 -3.65
C THR A 415 -7.83 -22.37 -2.76
N TYR A 416 -8.47 -21.75 -1.79
CA TYR A 416 -9.49 -22.36 -0.94
C TYR A 416 -10.89 -21.94 -1.40
N GLU A 417 -11.84 -22.86 -1.35
CA GLU A 417 -13.25 -22.60 -1.67
C GLU A 417 -14.06 -22.43 -0.37
N VAL A 418 -14.74 -21.29 -0.24
CA VAL A 418 -15.68 -21.00 0.83
C VAL A 418 -17.09 -21.27 0.30
N ARG A 419 -17.79 -22.25 0.86
CA ARG A 419 -19.18 -22.55 0.52
C ARG A 419 -20.11 -22.00 1.57
N ALA A 420 -21.08 -21.19 1.14
CA ALA A 420 -22.17 -20.71 1.97
C ALA A 420 -23.46 -21.44 1.61
N GLY A 421 -24.09 -21.99 2.64
CA GLY A 421 -25.43 -22.55 2.57
C GLY A 421 -26.15 -22.34 3.88
N CYS A 422 -27.28 -23.02 4.04
CA CYS A 422 -28.13 -22.95 5.20
C CYS A 422 -28.01 -24.21 6.05
N TYR A 423 -28.26 -24.07 7.35
CA TYR A 423 -28.40 -25.19 8.25
C TYR A 423 -29.52 -26.14 7.75
N GLN A 424 -29.21 -27.43 7.67
CA GLN A 424 -30.07 -28.46 7.08
C GLN A 424 -30.61 -28.04 5.70
N ASN A 425 -31.91 -28.23 5.44
CA ASN A 425 -32.56 -27.86 4.20
C ASN A 425 -33.30 -26.51 4.31
N GLY A 426 -32.95 -25.67 5.28
CA GLY A 426 -33.56 -24.36 5.48
C GLY A 426 -33.26 -23.38 4.34
N SER A 427 -33.75 -22.15 4.51
CA SER A 427 -33.47 -21.01 3.63
C SER A 427 -32.81 -19.90 4.43
N CYS A 428 -31.82 -19.23 3.83
CA CYS A 428 -31.00 -18.23 4.48
C CYS A 428 -30.34 -17.32 3.44
N GLY A 429 -29.88 -16.15 3.89
CA GLY A 429 -29.17 -15.22 3.03
C GLY A 429 -28.45 -14.13 3.82
N GLY A 430 -27.51 -13.47 3.16
CA GLY A 430 -26.66 -12.45 3.74
C GLY A 430 -25.39 -12.22 2.94
N THR A 431 -24.36 -11.73 3.61
CA THR A 431 -23.04 -11.45 3.07
C THR A 431 -22.01 -12.30 3.83
N VAL A 432 -21.25 -13.11 3.10
CA VAL A 432 -20.02 -13.73 3.60
C VAL A 432 -18.91 -12.69 3.49
N ALA A 433 -18.09 -12.51 4.51
CA ALA A 433 -16.87 -11.73 4.42
C ALA A 433 -15.69 -12.44 5.09
N TRP A 434 -14.47 -12.09 4.68
CA TRP A 434 -13.24 -12.63 5.26
C TRP A 434 -12.12 -11.60 5.39
N GLU A 435 -11.28 -11.87 6.36
CA GLU A 435 -10.03 -11.18 6.63
C GLU A 435 -8.89 -12.20 6.58
N ILE A 436 -7.81 -11.84 5.87
CA ILE A 436 -6.57 -12.60 5.87
C ILE A 436 -5.58 -11.80 6.71
N THR A 437 -5.11 -12.44 7.76
CA THR A 437 -3.96 -11.92 8.51
C THR A 437 -2.74 -12.72 8.09
N GLN A 438 -1.61 -12.03 7.95
CA GLN A 438 -0.33 -12.73 8.00
C GLN A 438 -0.31 -13.47 9.32
N GLY A 439 -0.40 -14.81 9.29
CA GLY A 439 0.23 -15.55 10.38
C GLY A 439 1.71 -15.19 10.27
N SER A 440 2.30 -14.76 11.38
CA SER A 440 3.74 -14.46 11.45
C SER A 440 4.48 -15.53 10.64
N ALA A 441 5.16 -15.10 9.57
CA ALA A 441 6.03 -15.99 8.84
C ALA A 441 6.97 -16.60 9.88
N ALA A 442 6.88 -17.91 10.08
CA ALA A 442 7.64 -18.51 11.15
C ALA A 442 9.11 -18.23 10.85
N THR A 443 9.78 -17.46 11.71
CA THR A 443 11.23 -17.29 11.56
C THR A 443 11.81 -18.64 11.89
N GLN A 444 12.46 -19.30 10.93
CA GLN A 444 13.04 -20.62 11.11
C GLN A 444 14.54 -20.55 10.94
N GLY A 445 15.25 -21.44 11.62
CA GLY A 445 16.68 -21.59 11.46
C GLY A 445 17.13 -22.96 11.95
N SER A 446 18.39 -23.26 11.67
CA SER A 446 19.01 -24.49 12.14
C SER A 446 20.51 -24.31 12.31
N PHE A 447 21.11 -25.18 13.12
CA PHE A 447 22.54 -25.31 13.25
C PHE A 447 22.94 -26.76 13.54
N ALA A 448 24.09 -27.16 13.03
CA ALA A 448 24.63 -28.50 13.24
C ALA A 448 25.32 -28.59 14.62
N PHE A 449 25.34 -29.81 15.18
CA PHE A 449 26.09 -30.13 16.38
C PHE A 449 26.75 -31.51 16.24
N ASP A 450 27.93 -31.65 16.83
CA ASP A 450 28.65 -32.91 17.01
C ASP A 450 29.50 -32.73 18.27
N VAL A 451 29.02 -33.26 19.39
CA VAL A 451 29.55 -32.98 20.72
C VAL A 451 29.59 -34.24 21.58
N SER A 452 30.39 -34.20 22.65
CA SER A 452 30.46 -35.27 23.64
C SER A 452 30.83 -34.70 25.02
N ASN A 453 30.62 -35.48 26.08
CA ASN A 453 31.01 -35.09 27.45
C ASN A 453 30.38 -33.77 27.93
N THR A 454 29.14 -33.49 27.50
CA THR A 454 28.48 -32.20 27.75
C THR A 454 27.70 -32.13 29.06
N ALA A 455 27.68 -33.21 29.84
CA ALA A 455 27.00 -33.30 31.14
C ALA A 455 25.54 -32.82 31.08
N ASN A 456 24.72 -33.43 30.22
CA ASN A 456 23.31 -33.03 30.01
C ASN A 456 23.17 -31.58 29.51
N ALA A 457 24.00 -31.20 28.54
CA ALA A 457 24.05 -29.88 27.94
C ALA A 457 24.33 -28.71 28.93
N THR A 458 25.07 -28.95 30.02
CA THR A 458 25.48 -27.87 30.94
C THR A 458 26.90 -27.36 30.68
N THR A 459 27.70 -28.08 29.88
CA THR A 459 29.05 -27.69 29.48
C THR A 459 29.35 -28.22 28.07
N GLY A 460 30.35 -27.65 27.37
CA GLY A 460 30.80 -28.15 26.07
C GLY A 460 29.72 -28.21 24.99
N THR A 461 28.69 -27.36 25.07
CA THR A 461 27.51 -27.40 24.18
C THR A 461 27.77 -26.75 22.83
N ALA A 462 27.01 -27.19 21.82
CA ALA A 462 26.80 -26.41 20.60
C ALA A 462 25.64 -25.43 20.82
N ASN A 463 25.80 -24.19 20.36
CA ASN A 463 24.88 -23.10 20.68
C ASN A 463 24.37 -22.41 19.40
N GLY A 464 23.12 -21.97 19.43
CA GLY A 464 22.52 -21.12 18.41
C GLY A 464 21.73 -20.00 19.05
N ASP A 465 21.93 -18.77 18.58
CA ASP A 465 21.21 -17.60 19.08
C ASP A 465 19.92 -17.38 18.29
N VAL A 466 18.87 -16.98 19.00
CA VAL A 466 17.54 -16.72 18.44
C VAL A 466 16.94 -15.47 19.09
N THR A 467 16.39 -14.57 18.28
CA THR A 467 15.79 -13.32 18.80
C THR A 467 14.27 -13.49 18.89
N LEU A 468 13.72 -13.37 20.11
CA LEU A 468 12.28 -13.40 20.35
C LEU A 468 11.79 -11.99 20.72
N GLN A 469 10.70 -11.56 20.11
CA GLN A 469 9.90 -10.44 20.59
C GLN A 469 9.00 -10.89 21.73
N ALA A 470 8.56 -9.94 22.55
CA ALA A 470 7.67 -10.24 23.66
C ALA A 470 6.35 -10.87 23.15
N GLY A 471 5.93 -11.99 23.75
CA GLY A 471 4.75 -12.74 23.34
C GLY A 471 4.96 -13.78 22.24
N GLN A 472 6.13 -13.83 21.58
CA GLN A 472 6.40 -14.84 20.55
C GLN A 472 6.68 -16.23 21.16
N SER A 473 6.32 -17.27 20.42
CA SER A 473 6.55 -18.67 20.81
C SER A 473 7.66 -19.31 19.96
N LEU A 474 8.65 -19.91 20.63
CA LEU A 474 9.74 -20.66 20.03
C LEU A 474 9.46 -22.16 20.17
N SER A 475 9.58 -22.91 19.08
CA SER A 475 9.66 -24.39 19.07
C SER A 475 11.05 -24.78 18.56
N PHE A 476 11.77 -25.64 19.27
CA PHE A 476 13.14 -26.00 18.92
C PHE A 476 13.52 -27.41 19.39
N GLY A 477 14.43 -28.06 18.68
CA GLY A 477 14.88 -29.39 19.06
C GLY A 477 15.80 -30.05 18.04
N SER A 478 16.37 -31.20 18.41
CA SER A 478 16.97 -32.18 17.48
C SER A 478 15.93 -33.15 16.90
N CYS A 479 14.66 -33.00 17.31
CA CYS A 479 13.48 -33.64 16.75
C CYS A 479 12.27 -32.68 16.86
N GLY A 480 11.12 -33.07 16.31
CA GLY A 480 9.86 -32.33 16.49
C GLY A 480 9.75 -31.00 15.73
N VAL A 481 10.81 -30.57 15.03
CA VAL A 481 10.84 -29.39 14.16
C VAL A 481 11.31 -29.80 12.76
N ALA A 482 10.73 -29.20 11.71
CA ALA A 482 11.13 -29.49 10.34
C ALA A 482 12.62 -29.20 10.12
N GLY A 483 13.36 -30.17 9.57
CA GLY A 483 14.81 -30.08 9.39
C GLY A 483 15.65 -30.44 10.61
N ALA A 484 15.04 -30.74 11.76
CA ALA A 484 15.75 -31.27 12.91
C ALA A 484 16.12 -32.74 12.71
N SER A 485 17.32 -33.12 13.16
CA SER A 485 17.79 -34.50 13.16
C SER A 485 18.79 -34.73 14.30
N GLY A 486 18.95 -35.98 14.72
CA GLY A 486 19.90 -36.33 15.76
C GLY A 486 20.23 -37.82 15.81
N THR A 487 21.41 -38.12 16.32
CA THR A 487 21.86 -39.45 16.73
C THR A 487 22.40 -39.41 18.16
N GLY A 488 22.33 -40.53 18.86
CA GLY A 488 22.65 -40.60 20.28
C GLY A 488 21.51 -40.10 21.16
N ASP A 489 21.87 -39.64 22.35
CA ASP A 489 20.96 -39.17 23.40
C ASP A 489 21.17 -37.66 23.61
N THR A 490 20.22 -36.84 23.13
CA THR A 490 20.36 -35.38 23.06
C THR A 490 19.54 -34.66 24.12
N VAL A 491 20.08 -33.55 24.63
CA VAL A 491 19.45 -32.64 25.60
C VAL A 491 19.47 -31.23 25.03
N VAL A 492 18.33 -30.52 25.05
CA VAL A 492 18.25 -29.10 24.65
C VAL A 492 17.85 -28.20 25.81
N ARG A 493 18.47 -27.01 25.88
CA ARG A 493 18.21 -25.97 26.89
C ARG A 493 18.04 -24.61 26.21
N LEU A 494 17.21 -23.76 26.78
CA LEU A 494 17.07 -22.36 26.35
C LEU A 494 17.47 -21.41 27.47
N PHE A 495 18.32 -20.44 27.16
CA PHE A 495 18.75 -19.39 28.08
C PHE A 495 18.28 -18.02 27.59
N ASN A 496 17.84 -17.16 28.51
CA ASN A 496 17.50 -15.77 28.22
C ASN A 496 18.75 -14.87 28.16
N ALA A 497 18.58 -13.60 27.81
CA ALA A 497 19.66 -12.61 27.72
C ALA A 497 20.40 -12.37 29.06
N ALA A 498 19.77 -12.67 30.20
CA ALA A 498 20.40 -12.60 31.53
C ALA A 498 21.20 -13.87 31.89
N GLY A 499 21.29 -14.84 30.97
CA GLY A 499 21.98 -16.12 31.19
C GLY A 499 21.20 -17.10 32.07
N GLN A 500 19.91 -16.87 32.29
CA GLN A 500 19.06 -17.77 33.08
C GLN A 500 18.42 -18.81 32.16
N GLN A 501 18.42 -20.07 32.57
CA GLN A 501 17.70 -21.12 31.85
C GLN A 501 16.19 -20.94 32.01
N VAL A 502 15.47 -20.88 30.89
CA VAL A 502 14.01 -20.68 30.88
C VAL A 502 13.22 -21.93 30.52
N THR A 503 13.82 -22.86 29.77
CA THR A 503 13.25 -24.19 29.52
C THR A 503 14.35 -25.19 29.17
N PHE A 504 14.05 -26.48 29.33
CA PHE A 504 14.89 -27.58 28.84
C PHE A 504 14.03 -28.80 28.52
N ASN A 505 14.57 -29.68 27.69
CA ASN A 505 14.01 -31.01 27.48
C ASN A 505 15.12 -32.04 27.29
N ASP A 506 14.76 -33.26 27.69
CA ASP A 506 15.43 -34.52 27.42
C ASP A 506 14.34 -35.51 26.95
N ASP A 507 14.65 -36.37 25.98
CA ASP A 507 13.80 -37.48 25.52
C ASP A 507 12.38 -37.19 24.96
N ALA A 508 12.08 -35.98 24.44
CA ALA A 508 10.74 -35.71 23.89
C ALA A 508 10.35 -36.57 22.67
N CYS A 509 11.31 -37.09 21.90
CA CYS A 509 11.05 -37.92 20.72
C CYS A 509 11.88 -39.21 20.73
N GLY A 510 11.82 -39.99 21.81
CA GLY A 510 12.72 -41.12 22.02
C GLY A 510 13.99 -40.61 22.69
N SER A 511 15.19 -40.94 22.19
CA SER A 511 16.45 -40.39 22.73
C SER A 511 16.80 -38.98 22.21
N LEU A 512 15.84 -38.31 21.56
CA LEU A 512 16.03 -36.98 20.99
C LEU A 512 15.15 -35.95 21.68
N SER A 513 15.66 -34.73 21.75
CA SER A 513 15.03 -33.63 22.48
C SER A 513 14.24 -32.63 21.62
N HIS A 514 13.12 -32.16 22.18
CA HIS A 514 12.24 -31.09 21.64
C HIS A 514 11.66 -30.27 22.79
N ALA A 515 11.65 -28.95 22.64
CA ALA A 515 11.07 -28.04 23.62
C ALA A 515 10.34 -26.87 22.93
N ALA A 516 9.41 -26.28 23.67
CA ALA A 516 8.73 -25.05 23.29
C ALA A 516 8.78 -24.01 24.42
N TYR A 517 8.76 -22.73 24.06
CA TYR A 517 8.81 -21.62 25.00
C TYR A 517 8.10 -20.38 24.44
N THR A 518 7.23 -19.75 25.23
CA THR A 518 6.61 -18.47 24.88
C THR A 518 7.26 -17.35 25.69
N ALA A 519 7.82 -16.35 25.01
CA ALA A 519 8.46 -15.21 25.65
C ALA A 519 7.41 -14.38 26.43
N PRO A 520 7.60 -14.12 27.74
CA PRO A 520 6.74 -13.25 28.51
C PRO A 520 6.59 -11.84 27.89
N ALA A 521 5.49 -11.16 28.19
CA ALA A 521 5.13 -9.85 27.61
C ALA A 521 6.16 -8.73 27.85
N SER A 522 7.13 -8.92 28.75
CA SER A 522 8.21 -7.97 29.04
C SER A 522 9.61 -8.50 28.72
N ALA A 523 9.73 -9.62 28.02
CA ALA A 523 10.97 -10.39 27.88
C ALA A 523 11.39 -10.62 26.41
N GLY A 524 11.28 -9.58 25.58
CA GLY A 524 11.87 -9.57 24.24
C GLY A 524 13.41 -9.46 24.32
N GLY A 525 14.11 -10.12 23.40
CA GLY A 525 15.58 -10.10 23.34
C GLY A 525 16.17 -11.35 22.70
N THR A 526 17.50 -11.46 22.76
CA THR A 526 18.24 -12.64 22.27
C THR A 526 18.23 -13.74 23.33
N TYR A 527 17.83 -14.93 22.90
CA TYR A 527 17.89 -16.18 23.65
C TYR A 527 18.94 -17.09 23.00
N GLN A 528 19.48 -18.02 23.78
CA GLN A 528 20.45 -18.98 23.30
C GLN A 528 19.93 -20.40 23.50
N ILE A 529 19.76 -21.11 22.39
CA ILE A 529 19.53 -22.55 22.37
C ILE A 529 20.88 -23.23 22.57
N ARG A 530 20.96 -24.12 23.56
CA ARG A 530 22.14 -24.97 23.79
C ARG A 530 21.75 -26.42 23.63
N VAL A 531 22.52 -27.17 22.85
CA VAL A 531 22.38 -28.61 22.69
C VAL A 531 23.62 -29.33 23.16
N GLY A 532 23.41 -30.45 23.82
CA GLY A 532 24.45 -31.38 24.25
C GLY A 532 23.87 -32.78 24.34
N CYS A 533 24.66 -33.70 24.84
CA CYS A 533 24.30 -35.09 25.05
C CYS A 533 24.01 -35.38 26.52
N PHE A 534 23.19 -36.39 26.74
CA PHE A 534 22.96 -36.94 28.07
C PHE A 534 24.26 -37.55 28.63
N GLY A 535 24.54 -37.27 29.90
CA GLY A 535 25.73 -37.73 30.62
C GLY A 535 27.04 -37.40 29.91
N SER A 536 27.87 -38.43 29.71
CA SER A 536 29.17 -38.36 29.04
C SER A 536 29.16 -38.94 27.62
N SER A 537 27.98 -39.17 27.05
CA SER A 537 27.81 -39.75 25.72
C SER A 537 28.20 -38.77 24.61
N ALA A 538 28.30 -39.28 23.38
CA ALA A 538 28.42 -38.48 22.16
C ALA A 538 27.10 -38.47 21.39
N CYS A 539 26.80 -37.34 20.75
CA CYS A 539 25.58 -37.12 19.98
C CYS A 539 25.86 -36.07 18.90
N SER A 540 25.17 -36.20 17.76
CA SER A 540 25.37 -35.33 16.60
C SER A 540 24.08 -35.15 15.82
N GLY A 541 23.97 -34.09 15.03
CA GLY A 541 22.81 -33.83 14.18
C GLY A 541 22.59 -32.36 13.88
N THR A 542 21.33 -31.99 13.68
CA THR A 542 20.88 -30.63 13.39
C THR A 542 19.80 -30.23 14.37
N VAL A 543 20.03 -29.16 15.13
CA VAL A 543 18.95 -28.47 15.85
C VAL A 543 18.24 -27.57 14.86
N ALA A 544 16.91 -27.69 14.77
CA ALA A 544 16.07 -26.74 14.05
C ALA A 544 15.12 -26.03 15.01
N TRP A 545 14.70 -24.83 14.63
CA TRP A 545 13.77 -24.03 15.42
C TRP A 545 12.82 -23.21 14.54
N THR A 546 11.67 -22.87 15.09
CA THR A 546 10.65 -22.00 14.50
C THR A 546 10.10 -21.02 15.54
N ILE A 547 9.91 -19.76 15.15
CA ILE A 547 9.28 -18.71 15.97
C ILE A 547 7.89 -18.41 15.41
N GLN A 548 6.88 -18.32 16.27
CA GLN A 548 5.50 -17.95 15.92
C GLN A 548 5.07 -16.68 16.66
#